data_AF-A0A9E5E2C6-F1
#
_entry.id   AF-A0A9E5E2C6-F1
#
_cell.length_a   1.000
_cell.length_b   1.000
_cell.length_c   1.000
_cell.angle_alpha   90.00
_cell.angle_beta   90.00
_cell.angle_gamma   90.00
#
_symmetry.space_group_name_H-M   'P 1'
#
loop_
_entity.id
_entity.type
_entity.pdbx_description
1 polymer ?
#
loop_
_entity_poly.entity_id
_entity_poly.type
_entity_poly.pdbx_seq_one_letter_code
_entity_poly.pdbx_strand_id
1 'polypeptide(L)'
;MTGSEAVQTAARKLKADLNTPAAEREAVVKLLQESHATLQERVAKILTAEQRALIHQIDQFHSEVQTAVLTEFEGRYAAAKGNEEEMEKIKPAFRAKLEADFLLRLDQLLNSPQRAALAQAIADGTAAALVKKPKP
;
A
#
# COMPACT_ATOMS: atom_id res chain seq x y z
N MET A 1 19.33 -8.41 -15.17
CA MET A 1 17.90 -8.62 -14.88
C MET A 1 17.68 -8.39 -13.39
N THR A 2 16.97 -7.34 -13.02
CA THR A 2 16.80 -6.95 -11.62
C THR A 2 15.88 -7.99 -10.95
N GLY A 3 16.24 -8.48 -9.75
CA GLY A 3 15.51 -9.56 -9.07
C GLY A 3 14.00 -9.32 -8.91
N SER A 4 13.56 -8.05 -8.96
CA SER A 4 12.14 -7.66 -8.96
C SER A 4 11.36 -8.17 -10.18
N GLU A 5 11.97 -8.24 -11.36
CA GLU A 5 11.28 -8.64 -12.60
C GLU A 5 11.09 -10.16 -12.67
N ALA A 6 12.09 -10.91 -12.19
CA ALA A 6 12.02 -12.37 -12.05
C ALA A 6 10.95 -12.79 -11.03
N VAL A 7 10.88 -12.10 -9.87
CA VAL A 7 9.87 -12.36 -8.83
C VAL A 7 8.46 -12.03 -9.31
N GLN A 8 8.26 -10.90 -10.00
CA GLN A 8 6.95 -10.53 -10.56
C GLN A 8 6.49 -11.50 -11.65
N THR A 9 7.40 -11.93 -12.52
CA THR A 9 7.10 -12.90 -13.58
C THR A 9 6.74 -14.27 -13.00
N ALA A 10 7.49 -14.72 -11.99
CA ALA A 10 7.23 -15.97 -11.29
C ALA A 10 5.88 -15.97 -10.56
N ALA A 11 5.55 -14.88 -9.85
CA ALA A 11 4.26 -14.73 -9.18
C ALA A 11 3.07 -14.69 -10.16
N ARG A 12 3.23 -14.02 -11.31
CA ARG A 12 2.20 -14.00 -12.37
C ARG A 12 2.00 -15.38 -12.99
N LYS A 13 3.08 -16.12 -13.26
CA LYS A 13 3.02 -17.48 -13.79
C LYS A 13 2.22 -18.40 -12.87
N LEU A 14 2.48 -18.35 -11.57
CA LEU A 14 1.81 -19.18 -10.57
C LEU A 14 0.32 -18.82 -10.38
N LYS A 15 -0.05 -17.56 -10.64
CA LYS A 15 -1.43 -17.08 -10.58
C LYS A 15 -2.23 -17.38 -11.86
N ALA A 16 -1.55 -17.45 -13.01
CA ALA A 16 -2.17 -17.68 -14.31
C ALA A 16 -2.31 -19.16 -14.66
N ASP A 17 -1.46 -20.04 -14.11
CA ASP A 17 -1.44 -21.46 -14.46
C ASP A 17 -1.65 -22.38 -13.24
N LEU A 18 -2.89 -22.86 -13.08
CA LEU A 18 -3.31 -23.79 -12.02
C LEU A 18 -2.71 -25.20 -12.16
N ASN A 19 -2.07 -25.53 -13.29
CA ASN A 19 -1.43 -26.81 -13.56
C ASN A 19 0.09 -26.76 -13.47
N THR A 20 0.66 -25.66 -12.96
CA THR A 20 2.11 -25.55 -12.73
C THR A 20 2.62 -26.78 -11.96
N PRO A 21 3.66 -27.49 -12.42
CA PRO A 21 4.21 -28.67 -11.75
C PRO A 21 4.61 -28.39 -10.29
N ALA A 22 4.47 -29.39 -9.40
CA ALA A 22 4.75 -29.22 -7.97
C ALA A 22 6.16 -28.67 -7.68
N ALA A 23 7.18 -29.19 -8.38
CA ALA A 23 8.56 -28.73 -8.26
C ALA A 23 8.74 -27.26 -8.71
N GLU A 24 8.02 -26.82 -9.75
CA GLU A 24 8.04 -25.42 -10.18
C GLU A 24 7.33 -24.51 -9.17
N ARG A 25 6.23 -24.96 -8.56
CA ARG A 25 5.57 -24.20 -7.48
C ARG A 25 6.49 -24.02 -6.28
N GLU A 26 7.15 -25.09 -5.84
CA GLU A 26 8.09 -25.04 -4.72
C GLU A 26 9.25 -24.08 -5.00
N ALA A 27 9.83 -24.11 -6.21
CA ALA A 27 10.89 -23.20 -6.60
C ALA A 27 10.43 -21.72 -6.58
N VAL A 28 9.22 -21.44 -7.08
CA VAL A 28 8.67 -20.07 -7.05
C VAL A 28 8.32 -19.62 -5.64
N VAL A 29 7.73 -20.49 -4.82
CA VAL A 29 7.44 -20.20 -3.40
C VAL A 29 8.73 -19.89 -2.65
N LYS A 30 9.79 -20.68 -2.86
CA LYS A 30 11.10 -20.47 -2.27
C LYS A 30 11.71 -19.13 -2.71
N LEU A 31 11.65 -18.82 -4.01
CA LEU A 31 12.12 -17.53 -4.55
C LEU A 31 11.36 -16.34 -3.92
N LEU A 32 10.05 -16.47 -3.72
CA LEU A 32 9.23 -15.45 -3.07
C LEU A 32 9.62 -15.27 -1.60
N GLN A 33 9.83 -16.37 -0.87
CA GLN A 33 10.25 -16.36 0.53
C GLN A 33 11.63 -15.73 0.70
N GLU A 34 12.61 -16.11 -0.13
CA GLU A 34 13.97 -15.55 -0.11
C GLU A 34 13.97 -14.06 -0.45
N SER A 35 13.18 -13.65 -1.46
CA SER A 35 13.04 -12.24 -1.80
C SER A 35 12.38 -11.45 -0.66
N HIS A 36 11.40 -12.03 0.03
CA HIS A 36 10.74 -11.41 1.17
C HIS A 36 11.68 -11.28 2.37
N ALA A 37 12.44 -12.33 2.69
CA ALA A 37 13.45 -12.30 3.74
C ALA A 37 14.52 -11.22 3.46
N THR A 38 15.01 -11.16 2.22
CA THR A 38 15.98 -10.13 1.79
C THR A 38 15.40 -8.72 1.94
N LEU A 39 14.12 -8.53 1.60
CA LEU A 39 13.44 -7.25 1.79
C LEU A 39 13.33 -6.91 3.28
N GLN A 40 12.91 -7.86 4.11
CA GLN A 40 12.80 -7.67 5.57
C GLN A 40 14.15 -7.28 6.19
N GLU A 41 15.25 -7.92 5.79
CA GLU A 41 16.60 -7.57 6.24
C GLU A 41 16.99 -6.15 5.83
N ARG A 42 16.71 -5.75 4.58
CA ARG A 42 17.01 -4.39 4.11
C ARG A 42 16.18 -3.35 4.84
N VAL A 43 14.90 -3.63 5.06
CA VAL A 43 14.02 -2.79 5.86
C VAL A 43 14.52 -2.69 7.30
N ALA A 44 14.96 -3.81 7.90
CA ALA A 44 15.48 -3.83 9.26
C ALA A 44 16.80 -3.07 9.44
N LYS A 45 17.62 -2.95 8.37
CA LYS A 45 18.85 -2.15 8.35
C LYS A 45 18.60 -0.65 8.23
N ILE A 46 17.47 -0.25 7.64
CA ILE A 46 17.15 1.17 7.37
C ILE A 46 16.26 1.75 8.48
N LEU A 47 15.26 0.98 8.90
CA LEU A 47 14.25 1.42 9.87
C LEU A 47 14.49 0.79 11.22
N THR A 48 14.30 1.56 12.30
CA THR A 48 14.27 1.01 13.66
C THR A 48 13.02 0.16 13.88
N ALA A 49 13.01 -0.67 14.94
CA ALA A 49 11.84 -1.47 15.28
C ALA A 49 10.60 -0.60 15.55
N GLU A 50 10.79 0.54 16.21
CA GLU A 50 9.73 1.52 16.50
C GLU A 50 9.19 2.17 15.21
N GLN A 51 10.07 2.51 14.26
CA GLN A 51 9.63 3.05 12.96
C GLN A 51 8.84 2.04 12.14
N ARG A 52 9.24 0.76 12.16
CA ARG A 52 8.47 -0.32 11.51
C ARG A 52 7.10 -0.51 12.17
N ALA A 53 7.05 -0.49 13.50
CA ALA A 53 5.79 -0.58 14.23
C ALA A 53 4.85 0.59 13.91
N LEU A 54 5.40 1.81 13.82
CA LEU A 54 4.62 2.99 13.44
C LEU A 54 4.07 2.88 12.01
N ILE A 55 4.87 2.41 11.03
CA ILE A 55 4.38 2.18 9.67
C ILE A 55 3.26 1.15 9.65
N HIS A 56 3.42 0.03 10.36
CA HIS A 56 2.37 -0.98 10.45
C HIS A 56 1.08 -0.43 11.07
N GLN A 57 1.19 0.41 12.10
CA GLN A 57 0.03 1.09 12.68
C GLN A 57 -0.64 2.03 11.68
N ILE A 58 0.15 2.81 10.94
CA ILE A 58 -0.37 3.70 9.89
C ILE A 58 -1.09 2.90 8.79
N ASP A 59 -0.52 1.80 8.31
CA ASP A 59 -1.14 0.92 7.31
C ASP A 59 -2.46 0.32 7.82
N GLN A 60 -2.48 -0.12 9.08
CA GLN A 60 -3.68 -0.63 9.72
C GLN A 60 -4.77 0.45 9.78
N PHE A 61 -4.44 1.67 10.23
CA PHE A 61 -5.41 2.76 10.26
C PHE A 61 -5.90 3.15 8.87
N HIS A 62 -5.03 3.17 7.86
CA HIS A 62 -5.44 3.41 6.49
C HIS A 62 -6.49 2.37 6.04
N SER A 63 -6.24 1.08 6.31
CA SER A 63 -7.18 0.00 5.99
C SER A 63 -8.52 0.13 6.74
N GLU A 64 -8.48 0.48 8.03
CA GLU A 64 -9.67 0.72 8.85
C GLU A 64 -10.50 1.90 8.33
N VAL A 65 -9.85 3.03 8.04
CA VAL A 65 -10.52 4.22 7.47
C VAL A 65 -11.07 3.92 6.09
N GLN A 66 -10.30 3.24 5.23
CA GLN A 66 -10.78 2.83 3.91
C GLN A 66 -12.03 1.96 4.00
N THR A 67 -12.07 1.01 4.94
CA THR A 67 -13.24 0.15 5.15
C THR A 67 -14.43 0.95 5.66
N ALA A 68 -14.23 1.87 6.60
CA ALA A 68 -15.28 2.73 7.13
C ALA A 68 -15.88 3.64 6.04
N VAL A 69 -15.03 4.34 5.29
CA VAL A 69 -15.47 5.21 4.18
C VAL A 69 -16.11 4.41 3.06
N LEU A 70 -15.62 3.20 2.76
CA LEU A 70 -16.28 2.33 1.79
C LEU A 70 -17.70 1.99 2.25
N THR A 71 -17.86 1.60 3.51
CA THR A 71 -19.17 1.29 4.12
C THR A 71 -20.13 2.48 4.01
N GLU A 72 -19.65 3.71 4.28
CA GLU A 72 -20.46 4.93 4.12
C GLU A 72 -20.89 5.18 2.67
N PHE A 73 -20.06 4.79 1.71
CA PHE A 73 -20.30 4.99 0.29
C PHE A 73 -21.00 3.80 -0.40
N GLU A 74 -21.19 2.66 0.28
CA GLU A 74 -21.79 1.45 -0.29
C GLU A 74 -23.13 1.73 -0.98
N GLY A 75 -24.01 2.50 -0.33
CA GLY A 75 -25.31 2.87 -0.90
C GLY A 75 -25.20 3.69 -2.19
N ARG A 76 -24.19 4.57 -2.29
CA ARG A 76 -23.92 5.39 -3.48
C ARG A 76 -23.34 4.55 -4.60
N TYR A 77 -22.40 3.65 -4.27
CA TYR A 77 -21.85 2.69 -5.23
C TYR A 77 -22.90 1.71 -5.76
N ALA A 78 -23.80 1.24 -4.91
CA ALA A 78 -24.90 0.38 -5.30
C ALA A 78 -25.87 1.10 -6.25
N ALA A 79 -26.21 2.36 -5.96
CA ALA A 79 -27.09 3.17 -6.79
C ALA A 79 -26.48 3.55 -8.16
N ALA A 80 -25.16 3.73 -8.22
CA ALA A 80 -24.43 4.04 -9.45
C ALA A 80 -24.00 2.80 -10.25
N LYS A 81 -24.34 1.59 -9.80
CA LYS A 81 -23.90 0.34 -10.44
C LYS A 81 -24.39 0.26 -11.88
N GLY A 82 -23.45 0.11 -12.81
CA GLY A 82 -23.73 0.07 -14.25
C GLY A 82 -23.85 1.45 -14.91
N ASN A 83 -23.71 2.54 -14.15
CA ASN A 83 -23.60 3.89 -14.68
C ASN A 83 -22.19 4.44 -14.42
N GLU A 84 -21.35 4.38 -15.46
CA GLU A 84 -19.94 4.76 -15.38
C GLU A 84 -19.73 6.26 -15.08
N GLU A 85 -20.62 7.12 -15.57
CA GLU A 85 -20.55 8.57 -15.33
C GLU A 85 -20.80 8.91 -13.85
N GLU A 86 -21.78 8.26 -13.23
CA GLU A 86 -22.07 8.43 -11.80
C GLU A 86 -20.98 7.79 -10.93
N MET A 87 -20.40 6.67 -11.36
CA MET A 87 -19.24 6.08 -10.69
C MET A 87 -18.02 7.02 -10.69
N GLU A 88 -17.76 7.71 -11.81
CA GLU A 88 -16.66 8.69 -11.90
C GLU A 88 -16.90 9.91 -11.00
N LYS A 89 -18.15 10.31 -10.74
CA LYS A 89 -18.48 11.39 -9.79
C LYS A 89 -18.30 10.97 -8.33
N ILE A 90 -18.50 9.68 -8.01
CA ILE A 90 -18.35 9.16 -6.65
C ILE A 90 -16.87 9.02 -6.24
N LYS A 91 -16.01 8.61 -7.18
CA LYS A 91 -14.57 8.41 -6.93
C LYS A 91 -13.83 9.60 -6.28
N PRO A 92 -13.95 10.85 -6.76
CA PRO A 92 -13.27 11.99 -6.13
C PRO A 92 -13.81 12.27 -4.73
N ALA A 93 -15.13 12.14 -4.51
CA ALA A 93 -15.73 12.32 -3.20
C ALA A 93 -15.27 11.26 -2.20
N PHE A 94 -15.20 9.99 -2.63
CA PHE A 94 -14.64 8.89 -1.85
C PHE A 94 -13.18 9.16 -1.48
N ARG A 95 -12.35 9.56 -2.46
CA ARG A 95 -10.92 9.85 -2.24
C ARG A 95 -10.72 11.01 -1.26
N ALA A 96 -11.45 12.11 -1.44
CA ALA A 96 -11.34 13.26 -0.55
C ALA A 96 -11.75 12.92 0.88
N LYS A 97 -12.81 12.10 1.06
CA LYS A 97 -13.25 11.65 2.38
C LYS A 97 -12.25 10.70 3.03
N LEU A 98 -11.73 9.73 2.27
CA LEU A 98 -10.67 8.83 2.71
C LEU A 98 -9.42 9.60 3.16
N GLU A 99 -8.97 10.58 2.37
CA GLU A 99 -7.82 11.41 2.69
C GLU A 99 -8.06 12.23 3.96
N ALA A 100 -9.21 12.91 4.08
CA ALA A 100 -9.53 13.72 5.24
C ALA A 100 -9.60 12.89 6.53
N ASP A 101 -10.28 11.75 6.51
CA ASP A 101 -10.44 10.90 7.69
C ASP A 101 -9.12 10.22 8.07
N PHE A 102 -8.31 9.85 7.08
CA PHE A 102 -6.99 9.29 7.31
C PHE A 102 -6.04 10.32 7.93
N LEU A 103 -6.00 11.56 7.40
CA LEU A 103 -5.19 12.63 7.97
C LEU A 103 -5.60 12.95 9.40
N LEU A 104 -6.91 13.00 9.70
CA LEU A 104 -7.41 13.21 11.05
C LEU A 104 -6.94 12.10 12.02
N ARG A 105 -7.00 10.83 11.58
CA ARG A 105 -6.53 9.68 12.36
C ARG A 105 -5.01 9.69 12.55
N LEU A 106 -4.28 10.10 11.51
CA LEU A 106 -2.82 10.23 11.53
C LEU A 106 -2.39 11.31 12.53
N ASP A 107 -3.09 12.45 12.57
CA ASP A 107 -2.83 13.52 13.53
C ASP A 107 -3.04 13.09 14.99
N GLN A 108 -3.96 12.16 15.25
CA GLN A 108 -4.18 11.59 16.57
C GLN A 108 -3.10 10.56 16.97
N LEU A 109 -2.55 9.85 15.99
CA LEU A 109 -1.52 8.83 16.21
C LEU A 109 -0.14 9.44 16.43
N LEU A 110 0.21 10.45 15.62
CA LEU A 110 1.55 11.02 15.62
C LEU A 110 1.73 11.97 16.81
N ASN A 111 2.80 11.77 17.56
CA ASN A 111 3.21 12.72 18.57
C ASN A 111 3.83 13.99 17.93
N SER A 112 3.98 15.06 18.70
CA SER A 112 4.50 16.34 18.20
C SER A 112 5.84 16.24 17.44
N PRO A 113 6.87 15.51 17.91
CA PRO A 113 8.10 15.36 17.14
C PRO A 113 7.92 14.57 15.83
N GLN A 114 7.05 13.55 15.80
CA GLN A 114 6.74 12.80 14.57
C GLN A 114 5.99 13.66 13.55
N ARG A 115 5.06 14.50 13.99
CA ARG A 115 4.36 15.46 13.11
C ARG A 115 5.31 16.49 12.52
N ALA A 116 6.23 17.01 13.32
CA ALA A 116 7.26 17.94 12.84
C ALA A 116 8.18 17.28 11.80
N ALA A 117 8.60 16.03 12.05
CA ALA A 117 9.41 15.27 11.10
C ALA A 117 8.65 15.00 9.78
N LEU A 118 7.35 14.69 9.84
CA LEU A 118 6.52 14.50 8.65
C LEU A 118 6.36 15.81 7.87
N ALA A 119 6.07 16.93 8.55
CA ALA A 119 5.96 18.23 7.91
C ALA A 119 7.27 18.66 7.23
N GLN A 120 8.40 18.41 7.87
CA GLN A 120 9.73 18.65 7.30
C GLN A 120 9.97 17.77 6.06
N ALA A 121 9.65 16.47 6.12
CA ALA A 121 9.79 15.56 4.98
C ALA A 121 8.91 15.95 3.78
N ILE A 122 7.72 16.50 4.03
CA ILE A 122 6.83 17.06 3.01
C ILE A 122 7.45 18.33 2.41
N ALA A 123 7.92 19.27 3.24
CA ALA A 123 8.55 20.52 2.81
C ALA A 123 9.82 20.29 1.99
N ASP A 124 10.62 19.28 2.35
CA ASP A 124 11.85 18.90 1.66
C ASP A 124 11.58 18.12 0.36
N GLY A 125 10.31 17.86 0.01
CA GLY A 125 9.92 17.13 -1.20
C GLY A 125 10.28 15.65 -1.19
N THR A 126 10.85 15.13 -0.09
CA THR A 126 11.25 13.72 0.04
C THR A 126 10.03 12.78 0.03
N ALA A 127 8.89 13.22 0.59
CA ALA A 127 7.63 12.48 0.49
C ALA A 127 7.11 12.37 -0.96
N ALA A 128 7.25 13.42 -1.77
CA ALA A 128 6.82 13.43 -3.17
C ALA A 128 7.75 12.66 -4.12
N ALA A 129 9.05 12.58 -3.79
CA ALA A 129 10.05 11.83 -4.55
C ALA A 129 9.89 10.31 -4.45
N LEU A 130 9.32 9.80 -3.33
CA LEU A 130 9.06 8.36 -3.14
C LEU A 130 7.81 7.85 -3.89
N VAL A 131 6.87 8.73 -4.24
CA VAL A 131 5.64 8.39 -4.97
C VAL A 131 5.84 8.43 -6.49
N LYS A 132 6.81 9.23 -6.98
CA LYS A 132 7.22 9.19 -8.38
C LYS A 132 8.04 7.94 -8.65
N LYS A 133 7.37 6.86 -9.10
CA LYS A 133 8.02 5.68 -9.69
C LYS A 133 9.18 6.13 -10.61
N PRO A 134 10.39 5.56 -10.49
CA PRO A 134 11.29 5.56 -11.64
C PRO A 134 10.55 4.79 -12.75
N LYS A 135 10.22 5.50 -13.83
CA LYS A 135 9.74 4.90 -15.07
C LYS A 135 10.89 4.01 -15.59
N PRO A 136 10.63 2.75 -16.00
CA PRO A 136 11.66 1.94 -16.65
C PRO A 136 12.16 2.59 -17.94
#